data_AF-A0A2G8KFF4-F1
#
_entry.id   AF-A0A2G8KFF4-F1
#
_cell.length_a   1.000
_cell.length_b   1.000
_cell.length_c   1.000
_cell.angle_alpha   90.00
_cell.angle_beta   90.00
_cell.angle_gamma   90.00
#
_symmetry.space_group_name_H-M   'P 1'
#
loop_
_entity.id
_entity.type
_entity.pdbx_description
1 polymer ?
#
loop_
_entity_poly.entity_id
_entity_poly.type
_entity_poly.pdbx_seq_one_letter_code
_entity_poly.pdbx_strand_id
1 'polypeptide(L)'
;MGKVQPVSELMVNMDLSVDPCEDFYEYSCGNWLRHNPIKDGERARTMHNAVTDEFVKVCKDLLRKNSTTQNTDDVIWKTHKFYESCMKRGLIESDGAKQIVDFLNNFGGFHVEDMPCPEGDANDAETFTNTLAQLILASDDDILMRLLLRGTTAMVVQVPDCIQMQTRIYARSV
;
A
#
# COMPACT_ATOMS: atom_id res chain seq x y z
N MET A 1 4.96 28.36 20.88
CA MET A 1 3.55 28.30 20.41
C MET A 1 3.44 29.23 19.22
N GLY A 2 3.31 28.66 18.01
CA GLY A 2 3.20 29.44 16.77
C GLY A 2 1.88 30.19 16.73
N LYS A 3 1.91 31.46 16.29
CA LYS A 3 0.70 32.24 16.05
C LYS A 3 -0.09 31.58 14.92
N VAL A 4 -1.34 31.22 15.17
CA VAL A 4 -2.26 30.77 14.12
C VAL A 4 -2.56 32.00 13.26
N GLN A 5 -2.22 31.97 11.97
CA GLN A 5 -2.71 32.93 10.98
C GLN A 5 -3.66 32.22 10.01
N PRO A 6 -4.87 31.81 10.45
CA PRO A 6 -5.75 31.02 9.60
C PRO A 6 -6.41 31.86 8.50
N VAL A 7 -6.54 33.18 8.72
CA VAL A 7 -7.28 34.08 7.84
C VAL A 7 -6.53 34.36 6.54
N SER A 8 -5.19 34.45 6.57
CA SER A 8 -4.41 34.78 5.37
C SER A 8 -4.39 33.66 4.35
N GLU A 9 -4.24 32.40 4.77
CA GLU A 9 -4.23 31.25 3.86
C GLU A 9 -5.62 30.97 3.28
N LEU A 10 -6.68 31.15 4.07
CA LEU A 10 -8.05 31.01 3.58
C LEU A 10 -8.34 32.00 2.45
N MET A 11 -7.95 33.26 2.63
CA MET A 11 -8.21 34.31 1.63
C MET A 11 -7.48 34.09 0.30
N VAL A 12 -6.31 33.43 0.32
CA VAL A 12 -5.57 33.09 -0.91
C VAL A 12 -6.31 32.05 -1.76
N ASN A 13 -7.11 31.20 -1.14
CA ASN A 13 -7.81 30.11 -1.82
C ASN A 13 -9.17 30.52 -2.41
N MET A 14 -9.75 31.62 -1.91
CA MET A 14 -11.06 32.11 -2.30
C MET A 14 -11.01 32.95 -3.57
N ASP A 15 -11.96 32.75 -4.48
CA ASP A 15 -12.21 33.63 -5.63
C ASP A 15 -13.35 34.61 -5.29
N LEU A 16 -12.97 35.81 -4.81
CA LEU A 16 -13.92 36.85 -4.41
C LEU A 16 -14.67 37.49 -5.58
N SER A 17 -14.39 37.10 -6.83
CA SER A 17 -15.14 37.58 -8.00
C SER A 17 -16.44 36.82 -8.24
N VAL A 18 -16.62 35.67 -7.59
CA VAL A 18 -17.81 34.81 -7.72
C VAL A 18 -18.80 35.09 -6.59
N ASP A 19 -20.09 35.11 -6.88
CA ASP A 19 -21.11 35.22 -5.83
C ASP A 19 -21.21 33.89 -5.07
N PRO A 20 -20.98 33.86 -3.74
CA PRO A 20 -21.12 32.64 -2.94
C PRO A 20 -22.52 32.02 -2.97
N CYS A 21 -23.55 32.79 -3.30
CA CYS A 21 -24.93 32.30 -3.38
C CYS A 21 -25.21 31.52 -4.67
N GLU A 22 -24.41 31.75 -5.72
CA GLU A 22 -24.53 31.09 -7.03
C GLU A 22 -23.60 29.87 -7.12
N ASP A 23 -22.33 30.02 -6.73
CA ASP A 23 -21.36 28.93 -6.69
C ASP A 23 -20.40 29.08 -5.49
N PHE A 24 -20.81 28.51 -4.37
CA PHE A 24 -20.01 28.54 -3.14
C PHE A 24 -18.68 27.78 -3.29
N TYR A 25 -18.59 26.79 -4.18
CA TYR A 25 -17.37 26.02 -4.37
C TYR A 25 -16.31 26.86 -5.10
N GLU A 26 -16.65 27.49 -6.22
CA GLU A 26 -15.71 28.38 -6.93
C GLU A 26 -15.38 29.61 -6.07
N TYR A 27 -16.34 30.20 -5.36
CA TYR A 27 -16.07 31.30 -4.43
C TYR A 27 -15.05 30.91 -3.33
N SER A 28 -15.21 29.73 -2.73
CA SER A 28 -14.36 29.32 -1.60
C SER A 28 -13.02 28.72 -2.02
N CYS A 29 -12.94 28.08 -3.18
CA CYS A 29 -11.82 27.23 -3.59
C CYS A 29 -11.28 27.51 -5.01
N GLY A 30 -11.92 28.38 -5.80
CA GLY A 30 -11.59 28.59 -7.21
C GLY A 30 -10.13 28.98 -7.44
N ASN A 31 -9.56 29.79 -6.56
CA ASN A 31 -8.13 30.14 -6.62
C ASN A 31 -7.23 28.99 -6.16
N TRP A 32 -7.65 28.14 -5.21
CA TRP A 32 -6.86 26.99 -4.79
C TRP A 32 -6.60 26.02 -5.95
N LEU A 33 -7.61 25.75 -6.78
CA LEU A 33 -7.50 24.88 -7.95
C LEU A 33 -6.48 25.42 -8.98
N ARG A 34 -6.43 26.75 -9.17
CA ARG A 34 -5.49 27.39 -10.09
C ARG A 34 -4.04 27.28 -9.59
N HIS A 35 -3.82 27.38 -8.28
CA HIS A 35 -2.49 27.25 -7.68
C HIS A 35 -2.04 25.81 -7.47
N ASN A 36 -2.96 24.85 -7.50
CA ASN A 36 -2.70 23.43 -7.28
C ASN A 36 -3.19 22.60 -8.48
N PRO A 37 -2.47 22.66 -9.63
CA PRO A 37 -2.78 21.80 -10.76
C PRO A 37 -2.53 20.33 -10.41
N ILE A 38 -3.24 19.43 -11.09
CA ILE A 38 -3.03 17.99 -11.02
C ILE A 38 -1.63 17.68 -11.55
N LYS A 39 -0.82 16.98 -10.75
CA LYS A 39 0.54 16.60 -11.13
C LYS A 39 0.54 15.30 -11.93
N ASP A 40 1.62 15.05 -12.67
CA ASP A 40 1.79 13.79 -13.40
C ASP A 40 1.68 12.59 -12.46
N GLY A 41 0.85 11.60 -12.86
CA GLY A 41 0.58 10.41 -12.07
C GLY A 41 -0.50 10.57 -11.00
N GLU A 42 -1.02 11.77 -10.75
CA GLU A 42 -2.18 12.00 -9.89
C GLU A 42 -3.48 11.97 -10.73
N ARG A 43 -4.54 11.35 -10.18
CA ARG A 43 -5.88 11.40 -10.79
C ARG A 43 -6.65 12.67 -10.45
N ALA A 44 -6.38 13.24 -9.28
CA ALA A 44 -7.03 14.43 -8.77
C ALA A 44 -6.08 15.15 -7.83
N ARG A 45 -6.25 16.48 -7.73
CA ARG A 45 -5.54 17.30 -6.76
C ARG A 45 -6.47 17.71 -5.65
N THR A 46 -6.16 17.32 -4.42
CA THR A 46 -6.94 17.66 -3.23
C THR A 46 -6.07 18.35 -2.18
N MET A 47 -6.69 19.07 -1.26
CA MET A 47 -5.99 19.65 -0.12
C MET A 47 -5.26 18.57 0.69
N HIS A 48 -5.85 17.37 0.80
CA HIS A 48 -5.21 16.24 1.47
C HIS A 48 -3.91 15.84 0.78
N ASN A 49 -3.90 15.68 -0.55
CA ASN A 49 -2.66 15.35 -1.26
C ASN A 49 -1.62 16.47 -1.16
N ALA A 50 -2.06 17.74 -1.13
CA ALA A 50 -1.15 18.86 -0.94
C ALA A 50 -0.46 18.86 0.43
N VAL A 51 -1.21 18.60 1.49
CA VAL A 51 -0.63 18.47 2.83
C VAL A 51 0.24 17.22 2.93
N THR A 52 -0.19 16.10 2.35
CA THR A 52 0.57 14.85 2.31
C THR A 52 1.89 15.01 1.59
N ASP A 53 1.96 15.80 0.50
CA ASP A 53 3.22 16.09 -0.19
C ASP A 53 4.23 16.77 0.74
N GLU A 54 3.81 17.81 1.46
CA GLU A 54 4.67 18.51 2.42
C GLU A 54 5.09 17.61 3.58
N PHE A 55 4.17 16.80 4.09
CA PHE A 55 4.46 15.82 5.12
C PHE A 55 5.50 14.79 4.65
N VAL A 56 5.33 14.23 3.46
CA VAL A 56 6.27 13.26 2.88
C VAL A 56 7.64 13.89 2.64
N LYS A 57 7.73 15.18 2.26
CA LYS A 57 9.01 15.89 2.16
C LYS A 57 9.74 15.92 3.50
N VAL A 58 9.04 16.31 4.57
CA VAL A 58 9.60 16.32 5.93
C VAL A 58 10.07 14.92 6.34
N CYS A 59 9.25 13.88 6.10
CA CYS A 59 9.65 12.50 6.36
C CYS A 59 10.91 12.11 5.59
N LYS A 60 10.99 12.42 4.29
CA LYS A 60 12.18 12.13 3.47
C LYS A 60 13.42 12.85 4.02
N ASP A 61 13.30 14.10 4.43
CA ASP A 61 14.41 14.87 4.98
C ASP A 61 14.90 14.30 6.32
N LEU A 62 13.99 13.78 7.14
CA LEU A 62 14.35 13.06 8.35
C LEU A 62 15.05 11.74 8.02
N LEU A 63 14.52 10.95 7.09
CA LEU A 63 15.04 9.62 6.73
C LEU A 63 16.37 9.64 5.97
N ARG A 64 16.68 10.74 5.28
CA ARG A 64 17.97 10.95 4.58
C ARG A 64 19.14 11.24 5.50
N LYS A 65 18.88 11.67 6.75
CA LYS A 65 19.95 11.87 7.73
C LYS A 65 20.49 10.49 8.13
N ASN A 66 21.80 10.33 8.21
CA ASN A 66 22.36 9.04 8.64
C ASN A 66 21.97 8.76 10.10
N SER A 67 21.54 7.53 10.38
CA SER A 67 21.45 7.07 11.77
C SER A 67 22.82 7.18 12.42
N THR A 68 22.87 7.76 13.62
CA THR A 68 24.09 7.89 14.41
C THR A 68 24.48 6.59 15.13
N THR A 69 23.57 5.62 15.18
CA THR A 69 23.76 4.32 15.83
C THR A 69 23.94 3.22 14.77
N GLN A 70 24.70 2.17 15.07
CA GLN A 70 24.72 0.90 14.31
C GLN A 70 24.09 -0.22 15.14
N ASN A 71 23.05 0.10 15.89
CA ASN A 71 22.36 -0.88 16.72
C ASN A 71 21.25 -1.55 15.90
N THR A 72 21.38 -2.84 15.65
CA THR A 72 20.40 -3.62 14.88
C THR A 72 19.07 -3.79 15.60
N ASP A 73 18.98 -3.51 16.91
CA ASP A 73 17.72 -3.55 17.67
C ASP A 73 17.02 -2.17 17.72
N ASP A 74 17.69 -1.11 17.27
CA ASP A 74 17.15 0.24 17.26
C ASP A 74 16.16 0.43 16.11
N VAL A 75 14.92 0.79 16.45
CA VAL A 75 13.83 1.05 15.50
C VAL A 75 14.18 2.19 14.55
N ILE A 76 14.88 3.22 15.03
CA ILE A 76 15.31 4.35 14.19
C ILE A 76 16.29 3.85 13.15
N TRP A 77 17.31 3.08 13.58
CA TRP A 77 18.27 2.49 12.64
C TRP A 77 17.60 1.61 11.59
N LYS A 78 16.69 0.70 12.00
CA LYS A 78 15.94 -0.16 11.06
C LYS A 78 15.15 0.68 10.05
N THR A 79 14.49 1.73 10.52
CA THR A 79 13.69 2.63 9.67
C THR A 79 14.57 3.31 8.61
N HIS A 80 15.75 3.81 9.00
CA HIS A 80 16.70 4.40 8.06
C HIS A 80 17.24 3.38 7.06
N LYS A 81 17.61 2.17 7.52
CA LYS A 81 18.12 1.12 6.62
C LYS A 81 17.08 0.59 5.66
N PHE A 82 15.82 0.51 6.08
CA PHE A 82 14.71 0.18 5.21
C PHE A 82 14.47 1.29 4.16
N TYR A 83 14.56 2.56 4.54
CA TYR A 83 14.51 3.66 3.56
C TYR A 83 15.69 3.58 2.57
N GLU A 84 16.92 3.38 3.05
CA GLU A 84 18.11 3.24 2.19
C GLU A 84 18.00 2.07 1.20
N SER A 85 17.45 0.92 1.60
CA SER A 85 17.31 -0.23 0.70
C SER A 85 16.37 0.08 -0.46
N CYS A 86 15.25 0.76 -0.20
CA CYS A 86 14.30 1.20 -1.22
C CYS A 86 14.92 2.20 -2.21
N MET A 87 15.79 3.11 -1.74
CA MET A 87 16.39 4.15 -2.58
C MET A 87 17.51 3.63 -3.50
N LYS A 88 18.08 2.44 -3.24
CA LYS A 88 19.16 1.84 -4.04
C LYS A 88 18.65 1.15 -5.31
N ARG A 89 18.11 1.95 -6.24
CA ARG A 89 17.52 1.48 -7.50
C ARG A 89 18.39 0.52 -8.31
N GLY A 90 19.70 0.74 -8.37
CA GLY A 90 20.60 -0.12 -9.17
C GLY A 90 20.57 -1.60 -8.73
N LEU A 91 20.42 -1.87 -7.44
CA LEU A 91 20.28 -3.25 -6.92
C LEU A 91 18.91 -3.84 -7.23
N ILE A 92 17.85 -3.01 -7.18
CA ILE A 92 16.48 -3.42 -7.51
C ILE A 92 16.39 -3.78 -8.99
N GLU A 93 16.99 -2.96 -9.86
CA GLU A 93 16.98 -3.16 -11.30
C GLU A 93 17.83 -4.37 -11.73
N SER A 94 18.94 -4.67 -11.04
CA SER A 94 19.79 -5.82 -11.36
C SER A 94 19.24 -7.16 -10.85
N ASP A 95 18.72 -7.19 -9.63
CA ASP A 95 18.45 -8.44 -8.90
C ASP A 95 16.97 -8.64 -8.54
N GLY A 96 16.12 -7.61 -8.69
CA GLY A 96 14.74 -7.64 -8.19
C GLY A 96 13.87 -8.73 -8.79
N ALA A 97 13.96 -8.93 -10.12
CA ALA A 97 13.20 -10.00 -10.80
C ALA A 97 13.60 -11.39 -10.29
N LYS A 98 14.90 -11.62 -10.08
CA LYS A 98 15.41 -12.88 -9.55
C LYS A 98 14.89 -13.15 -8.14
N GLN A 99 14.88 -12.15 -7.26
CA GLN A 99 14.37 -12.32 -5.91
C GLN A 99 12.89 -12.73 -5.89
N ILE A 100 12.08 -12.16 -6.79
CA ILE A 100 10.66 -12.54 -6.92
C ILE A 100 10.53 -13.97 -7.46
N VAL A 101 11.30 -14.35 -8.47
CA VAL A 101 11.30 -15.72 -9.02
C VAL A 101 11.71 -16.74 -7.96
N ASP A 102 12.78 -16.46 -7.22
CA ASP A 102 13.27 -17.33 -6.14
C ASP A 102 12.22 -17.44 -5.01
N PHE A 103 11.55 -16.34 -4.67
CA PHE A 103 10.42 -16.34 -3.73
C PHE A 103 9.28 -17.23 -4.23
N LEU A 104 8.84 -17.08 -5.48
CA LEU A 104 7.76 -17.88 -6.06
C LEU A 104 8.12 -19.36 -6.15
N ASN A 105 9.38 -19.70 -6.46
CA ASN A 105 9.84 -21.08 -6.52
C ASN A 105 9.76 -21.79 -5.15
N ASN A 106 9.86 -21.06 -4.04
CA ASN A 106 9.64 -21.65 -2.70
C ASN A 106 8.19 -22.13 -2.49
N PHE A 107 7.24 -21.65 -3.31
CA PHE A 107 5.83 -22.01 -3.26
C PHE A 107 5.38 -22.85 -4.47
N GLY A 108 6.32 -23.48 -5.19
CA GLY A 108 6.01 -24.31 -6.36
C GLY A 108 5.97 -23.56 -7.69
N GLY A 109 6.37 -22.28 -7.70
CA GLY A 109 6.48 -21.46 -8.92
C GLY A 109 5.15 -20.86 -9.37
N PHE A 110 5.22 -19.95 -10.35
CA PHE A 110 4.05 -19.33 -10.97
C PHE A 110 3.98 -19.74 -12.44
N HIS A 111 2.93 -20.46 -12.82
CA HIS A 111 2.73 -20.93 -14.19
C HIS A 111 2.13 -19.79 -15.03
N VAL A 112 2.96 -19.17 -15.86
CA VAL A 112 2.51 -18.30 -16.95
C VAL A 112 2.30 -19.18 -18.18
N GLU A 113 1.28 -18.87 -19.00
CA GLU A 113 0.98 -19.63 -20.22
C GLU A 113 2.26 -19.91 -21.03
N ASP A 114 2.36 -21.13 -21.57
CA ASP A 114 3.53 -21.78 -22.23
C ASP A 114 4.47 -22.60 -21.34
N MET A 115 4.25 -22.71 -20.03
CA MET A 115 4.96 -23.66 -19.18
C MET A 115 4.10 -24.93 -18.94
N PRO A 116 4.56 -26.14 -19.33
CA PRO A 116 3.81 -27.36 -19.05
C PRO A 116 3.65 -27.52 -17.54
N CYS A 117 2.41 -27.69 -17.08
CA CYS A 117 2.14 -28.06 -15.70
C CYS A 117 2.99 -29.30 -15.35
N PRO A 118 3.67 -29.33 -14.19
CA PRO A 118 4.46 -30.48 -13.80
C PRO A 118 3.56 -31.73 -13.79
N GLU A 119 4.00 -32.78 -14.48
CA GLU A 119 3.31 -34.07 -14.46
C GLU A 119 3.47 -34.67 -13.05
N GLY A 120 2.36 -34.70 -12.31
CA GLY A 120 2.27 -35.08 -10.90
C GLY A 120 1.02 -34.42 -10.28
N ASP A 121 0.60 -34.85 -9.09
CA ASP A 121 -0.70 -34.51 -8.47
C ASP A 121 -0.83 -33.03 -8.02
N ALA A 122 -0.61 -32.07 -8.92
CA ALA A 122 -0.89 -30.64 -8.75
C ALA A 122 -2.39 -30.32 -8.55
N ASN A 123 -3.24 -31.37 -8.55
CA ASN A 123 -4.67 -31.31 -8.26
C ASN A 123 -5.01 -31.76 -6.82
N ASP A 124 -4.01 -31.95 -5.96
CA ASP A 124 -4.25 -32.24 -4.56
C ASP A 124 -4.73 -30.97 -3.83
N ALA A 125 -5.97 -31.03 -3.33
CA ALA A 125 -6.60 -29.93 -2.61
C ALA A 125 -5.84 -29.54 -1.33
N GLU A 126 -5.14 -30.50 -0.71
CA GLU A 126 -4.31 -30.26 0.47
C GLU A 126 -3.06 -29.45 0.12
N THR A 127 -2.35 -29.85 -0.95
CA THR A 127 -1.19 -29.12 -1.48
C THR A 127 -1.57 -27.69 -1.89
N PHE A 128 -2.70 -27.50 -2.56
CA PHE A 128 -3.20 -26.16 -2.91
C PHE A 128 -3.48 -25.31 -1.66
N THR A 129 -4.18 -25.89 -0.68
CA THR A 129 -4.55 -25.18 0.56
C THR A 129 -3.32 -24.80 1.38
N ASN A 130 -2.34 -25.71 1.49
CA ASN A 130 -1.10 -25.48 2.22
C ASN A 130 -0.24 -24.40 1.55
N THR A 131 -0.05 -24.48 0.24
CA THR A 131 0.68 -23.46 -0.52
C THR A 131 0.02 -22.09 -0.40
N LEU A 132 -1.30 -22.02 -0.54
CA LEU A 132 -2.06 -20.78 -0.39
C LEU A 132 -1.93 -20.20 1.02
N ALA A 133 -2.05 -21.02 2.06
CA ALA A 133 -1.91 -20.58 3.44
C ALA A 133 -0.49 -20.08 3.74
N GLN A 134 0.54 -20.80 3.28
CA GLN A 134 1.93 -20.37 3.45
C GLN A 134 2.20 -19.05 2.70
N LEU A 135 1.65 -18.88 1.50
CA LEU A 135 1.82 -17.66 0.72
C LEU A 135 1.14 -16.46 1.38
N ILE A 136 -0.10 -16.60 1.85
CA ILE A 136 -0.82 -15.54 2.58
C ILE A 136 -0.04 -15.14 3.84
N LEU A 137 0.47 -16.11 4.61
CA LEU A 137 1.25 -15.85 5.82
C LEU A 137 2.61 -15.22 5.54
N ALA A 138 3.24 -15.54 4.41
CA ALA A 138 4.56 -15.03 4.06
C ALA A 138 4.53 -13.66 3.37
N SER A 139 3.47 -13.36 2.62
CA SER A 139 3.34 -12.12 1.84
C SER A 139 2.49 -11.04 2.51
N ASP A 140 1.66 -11.39 3.51
CA ASP A 140 0.64 -10.50 4.08
C ASP A 140 -0.36 -9.98 3.00
N ASP A 141 -0.47 -10.70 1.88
CA ASP A 141 -1.42 -10.44 0.81
C ASP A 141 -2.60 -11.43 0.89
N ASP A 142 -3.81 -10.89 0.73
CA ASP A 142 -5.03 -11.68 0.66
C ASP A 142 -5.18 -12.29 -0.73
N ILE A 143 -5.01 -13.60 -0.85
CA ILE A 143 -5.14 -14.34 -2.11
C ILE A 143 -6.33 -15.27 -2.00
N LEU A 144 -7.37 -15.03 -2.82
CA LEU A 144 -8.67 -15.75 -2.85
C LEU A 144 -9.50 -15.66 -1.56
N MET A 145 -8.86 -15.71 -0.39
CA MET A 145 -9.46 -15.63 0.93
C MET A 145 -8.58 -14.77 1.83
N ARG A 146 -9.23 -14.01 2.70
CA ARG A 146 -8.58 -13.23 3.75
C ARG A 146 -8.73 -13.95 5.08
N LEU A 147 -7.61 -14.22 5.74
CA LEU A 147 -7.57 -14.86 7.06
C LEU A 147 -7.36 -13.79 8.13
N LEU A 148 -8.37 -13.55 8.96
CA LEU A 148 -8.29 -12.58 10.05
C LEU A 148 -8.38 -13.28 11.39
N LEU A 149 -7.37 -13.07 12.24
CA LEU A 149 -7.46 -13.43 13.65
C LEU A 149 -8.17 -12.30 14.40
N ARG A 150 -9.38 -12.56 14.90
CA ARG A 150 -10.10 -11.64 15.79
C ARG A 150 -10.07 -12.19 17.21
N GLY A 151 -9.23 -11.58 18.06
CA GLY A 151 -9.03 -12.04 19.44
C GLY A 151 -8.22 -13.34 19.50
N THR A 152 -8.32 -14.05 20.62
CA THR A 152 -7.49 -15.26 20.89
C THR A 152 -8.11 -16.57 20.40
N THR A 153 -9.32 -16.56 19.82
CA THR A 153 -10.08 -17.81 19.62
C THR A 153 -10.79 -17.96 18.27
N ALA A 154 -10.86 -16.94 17.43
CA ALA A 154 -11.60 -17.03 16.16
C ALA A 154 -10.77 -16.61 14.95
N MET A 155 -10.57 -17.55 14.03
CA MET A 155 -10.13 -17.29 12.66
C MET A 155 -11.38 -17.01 11.81
N VAL A 156 -11.47 -15.80 11.26
CA VAL A 156 -12.53 -15.41 10.33
C VAL A 156 -11.97 -15.56 8.91
N VAL A 157 -12.65 -16.35 8.09
CA VAL A 157 -12.35 -16.48 6.66
C VAL A 157 -13.29 -15.57 5.90
N GLN A 158 -12.74 -14.57 5.21
CA GLN A 158 -13.51 -13.67 4.35
C GLN A 158 -13.20 -13.99 2.88
N VAL A 159 -14.24 -14.27 2.10
CA VAL A 159 -14.14 -14.62 0.67
C VAL A 159 -14.80 -13.50 -0.17
N PRO A 160 -14.18 -13.02 -1.26
CA PRO A 160 -14.77 -12.04 -2.17
C PRO A 160 -16.13 -12.48 -2.72
N ASP A 161 -17.05 -11.52 -2.91
CA ASP A 161 -18.44 -11.77 -3.32
C ASP A 161 -18.57 -12.54 -4.65
N CYS A 162 -17.58 -12.43 -5.55
CA CYS A 162 -17.55 -13.14 -6.83
C CYS A 162 -17.29 -14.66 -6.71
N ILE A 163 -16.79 -15.14 -5.58
CA ILE A 163 -16.51 -16.57 -5.33
C ILE A 163 -17.68 -17.23 -4.57
N GLN A 164 -18.61 -16.45 -3.99
CA GLN A 164 -19.72 -16.97 -3.18
C GLN A 164 -20.76 -17.79 -3.95
N MET A 165 -20.64 -17.97 -5.27
CA MET A 165 -21.72 -18.56 -6.04
C MET A 165 -21.83 -20.10 -5.94
N GLN A 166 -20.84 -20.86 -5.41
CA GLN A 166 -20.98 -22.33 -5.31
C GLN A 166 -20.33 -23.09 -4.13
N THR A 167 -19.64 -22.46 -3.16
CA THR A 167 -18.87 -23.24 -2.17
C THR A 167 -19.48 -23.20 -0.76
N ARG A 168 -20.27 -24.21 -0.40
CA ARG A 168 -20.58 -24.53 1.02
C ARG A 168 -19.31 -25.12 1.67
N ILE A 169 -18.44 -24.26 2.21
CA ILE A 169 -17.33 -24.72 3.06
C ILE A 169 -17.88 -24.96 4.47
N TYR A 170 -18.06 -26.22 4.85
CA TYR A 170 -18.34 -26.61 6.24
C TYR A 170 -17.05 -26.52 7.05
N ALA A 171 -16.91 -25.49 7.87
CA ALA A 171 -15.92 -25.48 8.94
C ALA A 171 -16.36 -26.49 10.02
N ARG A 172 -15.70 -27.64 10.10
CA ARG A 172 -15.82 -28.57 11.24
C ARG A 172 -14.74 -28.20 12.25
N SER A 173 -15.14 -27.78 13.44
CA SER A 173 -14.26 -27.67 14.59
C SER A 173 -13.76 -29.07 14.97
N VAL A 174 -12.45 -29.25 15.09
CA VAL A 174 -11.84 -30.34 15.86
C VAL A 174 -11.64 -29.86 17.29
#